data_AF-A0A7K7LMI5-F1
#
_entry.id   AF-A0A7K7LMI5-F1
#
_cell.length_a   1.000
_cell.length_b   1.000
_cell.length_c   1.000
_cell.angle_alpha   90.00
_cell.angle_beta   90.00
_cell.angle_gamma   90.00
#
_symmetry.space_group_name_H-M   'P 1'
#
loop_
_entity.id
_entity.type
_entity.pdbx_description
1 polymer ?
#
loop_
_entity_poly.entity_id
_entity_poly.type
_entity_poly.pdbx_seq_one_letter_code
_entity_poly.pdbx_strand_id
1 'polypeptide(L)'
;RMEGRGSYTLPTGTEYRGELKDGMFHGEGVLLFPGGGRYQAVWHRGVPAEGKYTFADGLEYKDEKWHYCDGYDRRFYTEICSGLKPAGISQLTNLDPPRKIPAGCYDCGDGFYNPETRIVVDYKLRFLRNA
;
A
#
# COMPACT_ATOMS: atom_id res chain seq x y z
N ARG A 1 -11.18 -16.00 -32.76
CA ARG A 1 -12.40 -15.73 -31.97
C ARG A 1 -12.12 -16.24 -30.57
N MET A 2 -12.21 -15.39 -29.55
CA MET A 2 -11.99 -15.84 -28.17
C MET A 2 -13.29 -16.49 -27.68
N GLU A 3 -13.19 -17.75 -27.31
CA GLU A 3 -14.31 -18.60 -26.87
C GLU A 3 -13.88 -19.43 -25.66
N GLY A 4 -14.80 -19.70 -24.75
CA GLY A 4 -14.53 -20.50 -23.55
C GLY A 4 -13.77 -19.71 -22.48
N ARG A 5 -13.16 -20.42 -21.51
CA ARG A 5 -12.42 -19.77 -20.42
C ARG A 5 -11.07 -19.26 -20.89
N GLY A 6 -10.76 -18.02 -20.53
CA GLY A 6 -9.47 -17.40 -20.83
C GLY A 6 -9.22 -16.15 -20.01
N SER A 7 -8.12 -15.48 -20.32
CA SER A 7 -7.83 -14.16 -19.79
C SER A 7 -7.62 -13.13 -20.90
N TYR A 8 -7.91 -11.88 -20.59
CA TYR A 8 -7.74 -10.75 -21.50
C TYR A 8 -7.23 -9.55 -20.71
N THR A 9 -6.06 -9.03 -21.10
CA THR A 9 -5.50 -7.82 -20.50
C THR A 9 -5.93 -6.61 -21.32
N LEU A 10 -6.65 -5.68 -20.68
CA LEU A 10 -7.05 -4.42 -21.26
C LEU A 10 -5.84 -3.47 -21.37
N PRO A 11 -5.88 -2.48 -22.27
CA PRO A 11 -4.83 -1.46 -22.36
C PRO A 11 -4.58 -0.69 -21.05
N THR A 12 -5.57 -0.65 -20.16
CA THR A 12 -5.46 -0.05 -18.81
C THR A 12 -4.63 -0.88 -17.84
N GLY A 13 -4.21 -2.09 -18.21
CA GLY A 13 -3.55 -3.06 -17.35
C GLY A 13 -4.52 -3.92 -16.51
N THR A 14 -5.82 -3.64 -16.58
CA THR A 14 -6.85 -4.50 -15.95
C THR A 14 -6.88 -5.85 -16.66
N GLU A 15 -6.86 -6.95 -15.90
CA GLU A 15 -6.97 -8.30 -16.46
C GLU A 15 -8.36 -8.88 -16.20
N TYR A 16 -9.07 -9.26 -17.25
CA TYR A 16 -10.24 -10.12 -17.15
C TYR A 16 -9.80 -11.59 -17.11
N ARG A 17 -10.40 -12.39 -16.23
CA ARG A 17 -10.31 -13.86 -16.22
C ARG A 17 -11.71 -14.44 -16.10
N GLY A 18 -12.13 -15.24 -17.07
CA GLY A 18 -13.47 -15.79 -17.07
C GLY A 18 -13.85 -16.38 -18.41
N GLU A 19 -15.15 -16.59 -18.61
CA GLU A 19 -15.65 -17.06 -19.89
C GLU A 19 -15.68 -15.91 -20.92
N LEU A 20 -15.39 -16.28 -22.16
CA LEU A 20 -15.39 -15.40 -23.33
C LEU A 20 -16.31 -16.01 -24.37
N LYS A 21 -17.09 -15.17 -25.03
CA LYS A 21 -17.95 -15.56 -26.15
C LYS A 21 -17.91 -14.47 -27.19
N ASP A 22 -17.59 -14.82 -28.43
CA ASP A 22 -17.48 -13.86 -29.53
C ASP A 22 -16.49 -12.71 -29.27
N GLY A 23 -15.44 -12.97 -28.49
CA GLY A 23 -14.49 -11.93 -28.08
C GLY A 23 -14.99 -10.99 -26.97
N MET A 24 -16.19 -11.23 -26.41
CA MET A 24 -16.75 -10.46 -25.30
C MET A 24 -16.68 -11.24 -24.00
N PHE A 25 -16.63 -10.55 -22.87
CA PHE A 25 -16.78 -11.18 -21.55
C PHE A 25 -18.17 -11.80 -21.43
N HIS A 26 -18.22 -13.03 -20.95
CA HIS A 26 -19.44 -13.81 -20.78
C HIS A 26 -19.36 -14.70 -19.55
N GLY A 27 -20.50 -15.23 -19.08
CA GLY A 27 -20.54 -16.17 -17.96
C GLY A 27 -19.92 -15.61 -16.68
N GLU A 28 -19.34 -16.48 -15.85
CA GLU A 28 -18.62 -16.04 -14.66
C GLU A 28 -17.24 -15.47 -15.01
N GLY A 29 -16.91 -14.31 -14.45
CA GLY A 29 -15.62 -13.69 -14.67
C GLY A 29 -15.22 -12.67 -13.61
N VAL A 30 -13.93 -12.43 -13.52
CA VAL A 30 -13.33 -11.46 -12.59
C VAL A 30 -12.46 -10.48 -13.36
N LEU A 31 -12.61 -9.19 -13.06
CA LEU A 31 -11.64 -8.16 -13.40
C LEU A 31 -10.64 -8.01 -12.24
N LEU A 32 -9.36 -8.01 -12.55
CA LEU A 32 -8.25 -7.76 -11.64
C LEU A 32 -7.64 -6.41 -12.00
N PHE A 33 -7.70 -5.45 -11.08
CA PHE A 33 -7.19 -4.10 -11.32
C PHE A 33 -5.72 -4.00 -10.92
N PRO A 34 -4.90 -3.18 -11.59
CA PRO A 34 -3.49 -2.98 -11.23
C PRO A 34 -3.27 -2.56 -9.77
N GLY A 35 -4.23 -1.84 -9.19
CA GLY A 35 -4.21 -1.44 -7.78
C GLY A 35 -4.51 -2.57 -6.79
N GLY A 36 -4.69 -3.81 -7.24
CA GLY A 36 -4.97 -4.99 -6.39
C GLY A 36 -6.46 -5.24 -6.11
N GLY A 37 -7.33 -4.30 -6.45
CA GLY A 37 -8.77 -4.52 -6.38
C GLY A 37 -9.24 -5.60 -7.36
N ARG A 38 -10.41 -6.18 -7.10
CA ARG A 38 -11.07 -7.13 -8.01
C ARG A 38 -12.58 -6.90 -8.09
N TYR A 39 -13.14 -7.16 -9.26
CA TYR A 39 -14.58 -7.13 -9.49
C TYR A 39 -15.05 -8.46 -10.07
N GLN A 40 -15.80 -9.23 -9.29
CA GLN A 40 -16.36 -10.52 -9.68
C GLN A 40 -17.80 -10.32 -10.11
N ALA A 41 -18.18 -10.79 -11.30
CA ALA A 41 -19.53 -10.63 -11.82
C ALA A 41 -19.93 -11.76 -12.77
N VAL A 42 -21.22 -11.83 -13.06
CA VAL A 42 -21.74 -12.58 -14.21
C VAL A 42 -21.87 -11.62 -15.40
N TRP A 43 -21.28 -11.98 -16.54
CA TRP A 43 -21.15 -11.14 -17.72
C TRP A 43 -22.08 -11.60 -18.85
N HIS A 44 -22.77 -10.66 -19.49
CA HIS A 44 -23.57 -10.89 -20.68
C HIS A 44 -23.14 -9.93 -21.79
N ARG A 45 -22.47 -10.46 -22.81
CA ARG A 45 -22.00 -9.68 -23.98
C ARG A 45 -21.18 -8.43 -23.56
N GLY A 46 -20.26 -8.62 -22.62
CA GLY A 46 -19.40 -7.56 -22.09
C GLY A 46 -20.01 -6.71 -20.98
N VAL A 47 -21.29 -6.88 -20.64
CA VAL A 47 -21.96 -6.12 -19.59
C VAL A 47 -22.08 -6.95 -18.31
N PRO A 48 -21.65 -6.46 -17.14
CA PRO A 48 -21.88 -7.16 -15.87
C PRO A 48 -23.35 -7.03 -15.45
N ALA A 49 -23.97 -8.13 -15.01
CA ALA A 49 -25.34 -8.13 -14.50
C ALA A 49 -25.38 -7.72 -13.02
N GLU A 50 -24.72 -8.51 -12.17
CA GLU A 50 -24.50 -8.23 -10.75
C GLU A 50 -23.06 -8.59 -10.42
N GLY A 51 -22.42 -7.78 -9.59
CA GLY A 51 -21.04 -8.02 -9.24
C GLY A 51 -20.62 -7.45 -7.90
N LYS A 52 -19.55 -8.03 -7.39
CA LYS A 52 -18.96 -7.79 -6.08
C LYS A 52 -17.58 -7.19 -6.27
N TYR A 53 -17.39 -5.99 -5.74
CA TYR A 53 -16.08 -5.35 -5.69
C TYR A 53 -15.38 -5.66 -4.37
N THR A 54 -14.10 -6.05 -4.45
CA THR A 54 -13.22 -6.22 -3.30
C THR A 54 -11.99 -5.35 -3.50
N PHE A 55 -11.70 -4.49 -2.53
CA PHE A 55 -10.49 -3.66 -2.48
C PHE A 55 -9.24 -4.53 -2.30
N ALA A 56 -8.07 -3.94 -2.55
CA ALA A 56 -6.78 -4.63 -2.49
C ALA A 56 -6.44 -5.19 -1.11
N ASP A 57 -6.94 -4.55 -0.05
CA ASP A 57 -6.81 -4.98 1.34
C ASP A 57 -7.82 -6.08 1.74
N GLY A 58 -8.69 -6.49 0.81
CA GLY A 58 -9.72 -7.51 1.04
C GLY A 58 -11.06 -6.97 1.50
N LEU A 59 -11.20 -5.65 1.72
CA LEU A 59 -12.49 -5.06 2.07
C LEU A 59 -13.48 -5.27 0.92
N GLU A 60 -14.67 -5.77 1.24
CA GLU A 60 -15.75 -5.90 0.27
C GLU A 60 -16.60 -4.64 0.28
N TYR A 61 -16.83 -4.04 -0.89
CA TYR A 61 -17.72 -2.90 -1.04
C TYR A 61 -19.16 -3.29 -0.68
N LYS A 62 -19.84 -2.42 0.07
CA LYS A 62 -21.28 -2.50 0.34
C LYS A 62 -21.90 -1.14 0.11
N ASP A 63 -22.99 -1.13 -0.64
CA ASP A 63 -23.82 0.06 -0.88
C ASP A 63 -24.62 0.44 0.37
N GLU A 64 -25.12 -0.56 1.10
CA GLU A 64 -25.81 -0.41 2.37
C GLU A 64 -24.92 -0.76 3.57
N LYS A 65 -25.11 -0.04 4.69
CA LYS A 65 -24.43 -0.27 5.97
C LYS A 65 -22.90 -0.30 5.82
N TRP A 66 -22.38 0.74 5.18
CA TRP A 66 -20.95 0.95 5.00
C TRP A 66 -20.29 1.36 6.33
N HIS A 67 -19.56 0.43 6.95
CA HIS A 67 -18.90 0.64 8.24
C HIS A 67 -17.41 1.00 8.13
N TYR A 68 -16.87 1.07 6.92
CA TYR A 68 -15.47 1.39 6.74
C TYR A 68 -15.23 2.89 6.81
N CYS A 69 -14.35 3.29 7.74
CA CYS A 69 -14.01 4.68 8.03
C CYS A 69 -15.22 5.59 8.27
N ASP A 70 -16.21 5.11 9.04
CA ASP A 70 -17.37 5.91 9.44
C ASP A 70 -17.04 6.91 10.56
N GLY A 71 -18.06 7.59 11.09
CA GLY A 71 -17.89 8.58 12.15
C GLY A 71 -17.46 8.00 13.51
N TYR A 72 -17.66 6.69 13.72
CA TYR A 72 -17.36 5.99 14.97
C TYR A 72 -16.05 5.20 14.88
N ASP A 73 -15.75 4.60 13.73
CA ASP A 73 -14.54 3.83 13.48
C ASP A 73 -13.81 4.31 12.24
N ARG A 74 -12.64 4.92 12.45
CA ARG A 74 -11.80 5.52 11.41
C ARG A 74 -10.63 4.62 10.99
N ARG A 75 -10.55 3.39 11.52
CA ARG A 75 -9.47 2.45 11.23
C ARG A 75 -9.53 1.95 9.79
N PHE A 76 -8.37 1.65 9.23
CA PHE A 76 -8.27 0.93 7.96
C PHE A 76 -8.74 -0.52 8.13
N TYR A 77 -9.17 -1.18 7.05
CA TYR A 77 -9.76 -2.52 7.13
C TYR A 77 -8.74 -3.53 7.65
N THR A 78 -7.48 -3.37 7.26
CA THR A 78 -6.36 -4.16 7.78
C THR A 78 -6.19 -4.02 9.29
N GLU A 79 -6.41 -2.82 9.86
CA GLU A 79 -6.34 -2.56 11.30
C GLU A 79 -7.57 -3.10 12.04
N ILE A 80 -8.73 -3.13 11.39
CA ILE A 80 -9.94 -3.78 11.92
C ILE A 80 -9.70 -5.30 12.03
N CYS A 81 -9.11 -5.91 10.99
CA CYS A 81 -8.87 -7.35 10.95
C CYS A 81 -7.68 -7.81 11.80
N SER A 82 -6.60 -7.03 11.85
CA SER A 82 -5.31 -7.43 12.46
C SER A 82 -4.91 -6.60 13.67
N GLY A 83 -5.73 -5.64 14.08
CA GLY A 83 -5.39 -4.68 15.14
C GLY A 83 -4.46 -3.57 14.65
N LEU A 84 -4.29 -2.55 15.51
CA LEU A 84 -3.35 -1.47 15.26
C LEU A 84 -1.92 -2.00 15.36
N LYS A 85 -1.14 -1.81 14.31
CA LYS A 85 0.29 -2.08 14.38
C LYS A 85 0.97 -0.98 15.19
N PRO A 86 1.94 -1.30 16.06
CA PRO A 86 2.75 -0.26 16.69
C PRO A 86 3.44 0.55 15.58
N ALA A 87 3.66 1.84 15.83
CA ALA A 87 4.24 2.79 14.87
C ALA A 87 5.68 2.45 14.39
N GLY A 88 6.24 1.32 14.85
CA GLY A 88 7.63 0.95 14.63
C GLY A 88 8.58 1.85 15.40
N ILE A 89 9.87 1.78 15.06
CA ILE A 89 10.88 2.68 15.59
C ILE A 89 10.69 4.03 14.90
N SER A 90 10.49 5.09 15.70
CA SER A 90 10.48 6.46 15.17
C SER A 90 11.83 6.74 14.50
N GLN A 91 11.80 7.07 13.22
CA GLN A 91 13.00 7.46 12.50
C GLN A 91 13.52 8.77 13.08
N LEU A 92 14.69 8.71 13.72
CA LEU A 92 15.36 9.89 14.29
C LEU A 92 15.94 10.80 13.21
N THR A 93 16.19 10.25 12.02
CA THR A 93 16.76 10.96 10.87
C THR A 93 15.98 10.60 9.60
N ASN A 94 16.14 11.38 8.53
CA ASN A 94 15.54 11.11 7.22
C ASN A 94 16.21 9.97 6.43
N LEU A 95 17.20 9.27 7.01
CA LEU A 95 17.90 8.14 6.39
C LEU A 95 17.40 6.82 6.98
N ASP A 96 17.20 5.81 6.13
CA ASP A 96 16.89 4.43 6.53
C ASP A 96 17.92 3.45 5.92
N PRO A 97 18.70 2.69 6.74
CA PRO A 97 18.69 2.73 8.20
C PRO A 97 19.23 4.06 8.75
N PRO A 98 18.79 4.46 9.96
CA PRO A 98 19.26 5.68 10.58
C PRO A 98 20.77 5.66 10.77
N ARG A 99 21.39 6.83 10.64
CA ARG A 99 22.84 7.00 10.84
C ARG A 99 23.19 6.57 12.26
N LYS A 100 24.24 5.74 12.43
CA LYS A 100 24.75 5.39 13.76
C LYS A 100 25.37 6.62 14.41
N ILE A 101 24.75 7.10 15.48
CA ILE A 101 25.28 8.18 16.31
C ILE A 101 26.28 7.57 17.30
N PRO A 102 27.52 8.09 17.42
CA PRO A 102 28.46 7.63 18.44
C PRO A 102 27.87 7.75 19.84
N ALA A 103 28.24 6.84 20.74
CA ALA A 103 27.72 6.84 22.11
C ALA A 103 27.99 8.19 22.80
N GLY A 104 26.97 8.73 23.48
CA GLY A 104 27.05 10.03 24.16
C GLY A 104 27.06 11.25 23.23
N CYS A 105 27.00 11.07 21.91
CA CYS A 105 26.95 12.17 20.95
C CYS A 105 25.51 12.43 20.45
N TYR A 106 25.29 13.58 19.85
CA TYR A 106 24.02 14.00 19.25
C TYR A 106 24.23 14.38 17.77
N ASP A 107 23.33 13.98 16.89
CA ASP A 107 23.34 14.45 15.49
C ASP A 107 22.76 15.86 15.42
N CYS A 108 23.54 16.81 14.89
CA CYS A 108 23.15 18.22 14.76
C CYS A 108 22.85 18.65 13.31
N GLY A 109 22.72 17.69 12.39
CA GLY A 109 22.35 17.92 10.99
C GLY A 109 23.52 18.14 10.04
N ASP A 110 24.69 18.50 10.56
CA ASP A 110 25.95 18.59 9.81
C ASP A 110 27.11 17.78 10.42
N GLY A 111 26.84 17.06 11.51
CA GLY A 111 27.84 16.30 12.23
C GLY A 111 27.35 15.75 13.57
N PHE A 112 28.27 15.15 14.32
CA PHE A 112 28.04 14.65 15.67
C PHE A 112 28.64 15.62 16.70
N TYR A 113 27.79 16.13 17.58
CA TYR A 113 28.16 16.92 18.75
C TYR A 113 28.48 16.01 19.93
N ASN A 114 29.64 16.20 20.58
CA ASN A 114 29.99 15.57 21.84
C ASN A 114 29.90 16.60 22.99
N PRO A 115 29.04 16.40 24.01
CA PRO A 115 28.85 17.34 25.11
C PRO A 115 30.03 17.41 26.09
N GLU A 116 30.84 16.35 26.19
CA GLU A 116 32.00 16.31 27.08
C GLU A 116 33.15 17.14 26.51
N THR A 117 33.40 17.02 25.20
CA THR A 117 34.48 17.76 24.53
C THR A 117 34.02 19.11 23.98
N ARG A 118 32.71 19.31 23.86
CA ARG A 118 32.06 20.47 23.19
C ARG A 118 32.51 20.67 21.74
N ILE A 119 32.71 19.55 21.03
CA ILE A 119 33.16 19.55 19.64
C ILE A 119 32.08 18.95 18.75
N VAL A 120 31.93 19.53 17.55
CA VAL A 120 31.21 18.94 16.43
C VAL A 120 32.22 18.36 15.45
N VAL A 121 32.04 17.08 15.10
CA VAL A 121 32.77 16.41 14.02
C VAL A 121 31.81 16.10 12.87
N ASP A 122 32.28 16.08 11.63
CA ASP A 122 31.44 15.69 10.49
C ASP A 122 31.06 14.20 10.56
N TYR A 123 30.22 13.75 9.63
CA TYR A 123 29.81 12.35 9.57
C TYR A 123 30.93 11.34 9.24
N LYS A 124 32.15 11.82 8.95
CA LYS A 124 33.38 11.02 8.80
C LYS A 124 34.31 11.17 10.02
N LEU A 125 33.82 11.73 11.13
CA LEU A 125 34.56 11.97 12.37
C LEU A 125 35.74 12.94 12.24
N ARG A 126 35.66 13.87 11.28
CA ARG A 126 36.66 14.94 11.12
C ARG A 126 36.18 16.19 11.85
N PHE A 127 37.09 16.88 12.54
CA PHE A 127 36.76 18.13 13.23
C PHE A 127 36.05 19.13 12.29
N LEU A 128 34.92 19.67 12.73
CA LEU A 128 34.21 20.76 12.06
C LEU A 128 34.38 22.07 12.81
N ARG A 129 33.93 22.10 14.07
CA ARG A 129 33.90 23.31 14.91
C ARG A 129 33.74 22.96 16.39
N ASN A 130 33.99 23.94 17.24
CA ASN A 130 33.51 23.91 18.63
C ASN A 130 32.03 24.29 18.69
N ALA A 131 31.33 23.84 19.72
CA ALA A 131 29.94 24.16 20.02
C ALA A 131 29.81 25.16 21.17
#